data_AF-A0A0F9U6L1-F1
#
_entry.id   AF-A0A0F9U6L1-F1
#
_cell.length_a   1.000
_cell.length_b   1.000
_cell.length_c   1.000
_cell.angle_alpha   90.00
_cell.angle_beta   90.00
_cell.angle_gamma   90.00
#
_symmetry.space_group_name_H-M   'P 1'
#
loop_
_entity.id
_entity.type
_entity.pdbx_description
1 polymer ?
#
loop_
_entity_poly.entity_id
_entity_poly.type
_entity_poly.pdbx_seq_one_letter_code
_entity_poly.pdbx_strand_id
1 'polypeptide(L)'
;MILKDLGLVDYQTTCDAMRTFTAERDQSTQDELWLVEHIPVFTQGLNGKNEHLLNTGDIPVIRTDRGGQVTYHGPGQLIAYTLFDLKRMNIGVREMVSRIEKSVISMLDELGIIANARADAPGVYVEQRKIASLGLRVKQGACYHGLSINISMDLTPFSYINPCGYQGMEVIDLKGLGHDMTMSQAQQQFISAFKTQMSKVNK
;
A
#
# COMPACT_ATOMS: atom_id res chain seq x y z
N MET A 1 0.82 -18.28 -3.30
CA MET A 1 1.64 -17.05 -3.32
C MET A 1 2.87 -17.27 -2.45
N ILE A 2 4.02 -16.73 -2.84
CA ILE A 2 5.25 -16.69 -2.05
C ILE A 2 5.21 -15.42 -1.20
N LEU A 3 5.62 -15.52 0.07
CA LEU A 3 5.79 -14.39 0.98
C LEU A 3 7.27 -14.02 1.01
N LYS A 4 7.59 -12.73 0.85
CA LYS A 4 8.94 -12.20 1.04
C LYS A 4 8.89 -11.03 2.00
N ASP A 5 9.57 -11.15 3.13
CA ASP A 5 9.87 -10.02 4.01
C ASP A 5 11.25 -9.50 3.63
N LEU A 6 11.33 -8.28 3.12
CA LEU A 6 12.58 -7.64 2.70
C LEU A 6 13.10 -6.63 3.73
N GLY A 7 12.34 -6.38 4.81
CA GLY A 7 12.69 -5.36 5.80
C GLY A 7 12.77 -3.95 5.23
N LEU A 8 13.70 -3.14 5.74
CA LEU A 8 13.94 -1.77 5.32
C LEU A 8 14.77 -1.71 4.03
N VAL A 9 14.19 -1.19 2.95
CA VAL A 9 14.81 -1.16 1.61
C VAL A 9 14.65 0.17 0.90
N ASP A 10 15.54 0.44 -0.06
CA ASP A 10 15.42 1.58 -0.98
C ASP A 10 14.20 1.44 -1.91
N TYR A 11 13.52 2.57 -2.16
CA TYR A 11 12.31 2.58 -2.98
C TYR A 11 12.61 2.33 -4.46
N GLN A 12 13.63 2.98 -5.03
CA GLN A 12 13.89 2.91 -6.47
C GLN A 12 14.28 1.48 -6.87
N THR A 13 15.20 0.88 -6.12
CA THR A 13 15.67 -0.50 -6.33
C THR A 13 14.52 -1.50 -6.22
N THR A 14 13.64 -1.33 -5.22
CA THR A 14 12.46 -2.20 -5.03
C THR A 14 11.44 -2.01 -6.16
N CYS A 15 11.20 -0.77 -6.60
CA CYS A 15 10.32 -0.46 -7.72
C CYS A 15 10.79 -1.09 -9.02
N ASP A 16 12.09 -1.06 -9.29
CA ASP A 16 12.66 -1.67 -10.49
C ASP A 16 12.60 -3.20 -10.41
N ALA A 17 12.85 -3.79 -9.23
CA ALA A 17 12.65 -5.22 -9.01
C ALA A 17 11.19 -5.66 -9.28
N MET A 18 10.19 -4.89 -8.81
CA MET A 18 8.78 -5.17 -9.11
C MET A 18 8.46 -5.12 -10.60
N ARG A 19 9.02 -4.13 -11.31
CA ARG A 19 8.83 -3.97 -12.76
C ARG A 19 9.43 -5.14 -13.54
N THR A 20 10.66 -5.52 -13.21
CA THR A 20 11.36 -6.66 -13.82
C THR A 20 10.61 -7.96 -13.56
N PHE A 21 10.27 -8.24 -12.29
CA PHE A 21 9.50 -9.44 -11.93
C PHE A 21 8.17 -9.53 -12.71
N THR A 22 7.46 -8.42 -12.84
CA THR A 22 6.18 -8.39 -13.57
C THR A 22 6.38 -8.56 -15.08
N ALA A 23 7.46 -8.04 -15.64
CA ALA A 23 7.76 -8.12 -17.08
C ALA A 23 8.28 -9.49 -17.51
N GLU A 24 9.02 -10.18 -16.64
CA GLU A 24 9.62 -11.50 -16.90
C GLU A 24 8.70 -12.66 -16.51
N ARG A 25 7.60 -12.37 -15.81
CA ARG A 25 6.59 -13.36 -15.40
C ARG A 25 6.05 -14.15 -16.59
N ASP A 26 5.95 -15.46 -16.38
CA ASP A 26 5.27 -16.41 -17.25
C ASP A 26 4.13 -17.17 -16.52
N GLN A 27 3.55 -18.17 -17.20
CA GLN A 27 2.45 -18.98 -16.65
C GLN A 27 2.85 -19.81 -15.41
N SER A 28 4.15 -20.13 -15.27
CA SER A 28 4.68 -20.93 -14.16
C SER A 28 5.08 -20.08 -12.94
N THR A 29 5.28 -18.78 -13.15
CA THR A 29 5.69 -17.83 -12.12
C THR A 29 4.61 -17.69 -11.05
N GLN A 30 4.96 -17.98 -9.79
CA GLN A 30 4.03 -17.85 -8.66
C GLN A 30 3.79 -16.39 -8.29
N ASP A 31 2.60 -16.08 -7.77
CA ASP A 31 2.33 -14.74 -7.21
C ASP A 31 3.15 -14.49 -5.96
N GLU A 32 3.61 -13.25 -5.78
CA GLU A 32 4.41 -12.86 -4.63
C GLU A 32 3.77 -11.68 -3.88
N LEU A 33 3.88 -11.72 -2.56
CA LEU A 33 3.57 -10.61 -1.67
C LEU A 33 4.87 -10.19 -0.99
N TRP A 34 5.35 -8.99 -1.30
CA TRP A 34 6.55 -8.43 -0.67
C TRP A 34 6.15 -7.48 0.44
N LEU A 35 6.65 -7.74 1.64
CA LEU A 35 6.47 -6.88 2.80
C LEU A 35 7.77 -6.11 3.02
N VAL A 36 7.66 -4.79 3.08
CA VAL A 36 8.81 -3.90 3.18
C VAL A 36 8.50 -2.70 4.07
N GLU A 37 9.57 -2.06 4.52
CA GLU A 37 9.59 -0.67 4.96
C GLU A 37 10.49 0.11 4.00
N HIS A 38 10.27 1.42 3.87
CA HIS A 38 11.14 2.28 3.06
C HIS A 38 11.86 3.31 3.90
N ILE A 39 13.08 3.64 3.48
CA ILE A 39 13.75 4.88 3.87
C ILE A 39 12.85 6.06 3.48
N PRO A 40 12.79 7.18 4.24
CA PRO A 40 11.89 8.30 3.95
C PRO A 40 11.92 8.72 2.47
N VAL A 41 10.76 8.69 1.83
CA VAL A 41 10.60 9.01 0.41
C VAL A 41 9.20 9.50 0.10
N PHE A 42 9.10 10.54 -0.72
CA PHE A 42 7.86 10.91 -1.38
C PHE A 42 7.77 10.22 -2.72
N THR A 43 6.59 9.69 -3.05
CA THR A 43 6.37 9.07 -4.36
C THR A 43 5.22 9.74 -5.08
N GLN A 44 5.41 10.05 -6.36
CA GLN A 44 4.42 10.72 -7.21
C GLN A 44 3.96 9.74 -8.29
N GLY A 45 2.71 9.27 -8.19
CA GLY A 45 2.09 8.35 -9.15
C GLY A 45 1.71 9.03 -10.47
N LEU A 46 1.10 8.26 -11.38
CA LEU A 46 0.76 8.71 -12.74
C LEU A 46 -0.16 9.93 -12.80
N ASN A 47 -1.05 10.09 -11.80
CA ASN A 47 -1.97 11.22 -11.71
C ASN A 47 -1.44 12.33 -10.77
N GLY A 48 -0.19 12.22 -10.34
CA GLY A 48 0.42 13.18 -9.42
C GLY A 48 0.71 14.50 -10.12
N LYS A 49 0.37 15.59 -9.43
CA LYS A 49 0.69 16.96 -9.86
C LYS A 49 1.71 17.58 -8.94
N ASN A 50 2.56 18.46 -9.47
CA ASN A 50 3.58 19.14 -8.68
C ASN A 50 2.97 20.08 -7.62
N GLU A 51 1.77 20.63 -7.86
CA GLU A 51 1.05 21.49 -6.90
C GLU A 51 0.69 20.79 -5.58
N HIS A 52 0.73 19.46 -5.54
CA HIS A 52 0.50 18.68 -4.34
C HIS A 52 1.78 18.40 -3.53
N LEU A 53 2.95 18.85 -4.01
CA LEU A 53 4.21 18.87 -3.28
C LEU A 53 4.38 20.27 -2.69
N LEU A 54 4.30 20.41 -1.37
CA LEU A 54 4.31 21.72 -0.69
C LEU A 54 5.72 22.10 -0.24
N ASN A 55 6.35 21.25 0.58
CA ASN A 55 7.70 21.50 1.11
C ASN A 55 8.41 20.20 1.47
N THR A 56 8.96 19.50 0.48
CA THR A 56 9.52 18.16 0.68
C THR A 56 10.88 18.14 1.39
N GLY A 57 11.52 19.30 1.60
CA GLY A 57 12.84 19.40 2.22
C GLY A 57 13.88 18.49 1.53
N ASP A 58 14.65 17.77 2.33
CA ASP A 58 15.69 16.84 1.86
C ASP A 58 15.17 15.44 1.52
N ILE A 59 13.87 15.16 1.76
CA ILE A 59 13.28 13.86 1.46
C ILE A 59 13.09 13.75 -0.07
N PRO A 60 13.64 12.71 -0.73
CA PRO A 60 13.58 12.60 -2.19
C PRO A 60 12.15 12.41 -2.69
N VAL A 61 11.86 12.97 -3.86
CA VAL A 61 10.60 12.78 -4.59
C VAL A 61 10.83 11.89 -5.80
N ILE A 62 10.31 10.67 -5.77
CA ILE A 62 10.46 9.69 -6.85
C ILE A 62 9.16 9.61 -7.66
N ARG A 63 9.27 9.83 -8.97
CA ARG A 63 8.15 9.57 -9.90
C ARG A 63 8.02 8.07 -10.14
N THR A 64 6.79 7.59 -10.08
CA THR A 64 6.48 6.16 -10.18
C THR A 64 5.25 5.93 -11.05
N ASP A 65 5.07 4.69 -11.49
CA ASP A 65 4.04 4.26 -12.43
C ASP A 65 2.79 3.68 -11.77
N ARG A 66 2.71 3.68 -10.44
CA ARG A 66 1.45 3.36 -9.74
C ARG A 66 0.37 4.39 -10.02
N GLY A 67 -0.87 3.95 -9.90
CA GLY A 67 -2.01 4.86 -9.80
C GLY A 67 -1.93 5.79 -8.59
N GLY A 68 -2.82 6.78 -8.59
CA GLY A 68 -2.89 7.79 -7.54
C GLY A 68 -1.93 8.96 -7.74
N GLN A 69 -1.91 9.84 -6.74
CA GLN A 69 -1.16 11.09 -6.76
C GLN A 69 0.13 10.96 -5.93
N VAL A 70 0.43 11.95 -5.09
CA VAL A 70 1.54 11.94 -4.13
C VAL A 70 1.20 11.18 -2.85
N THR A 71 2.19 10.48 -2.28
CA THR A 71 2.17 9.91 -0.92
C THR A 71 3.57 9.93 -0.32
N TYR A 72 3.67 9.62 0.97
CA TYR A 72 4.90 9.43 1.72
C TYR A 72 5.05 7.98 2.21
N HIS A 73 6.28 7.48 2.22
CA HIS A 73 6.69 6.24 2.85
C HIS A 73 7.89 6.49 3.76
N GLY A 74 7.97 5.77 4.87
CA GLY A 74 9.05 5.87 5.84
C GLY A 74 9.03 4.72 6.85
N PRO A 75 10.03 4.63 7.74
CA PRO A 75 10.08 3.62 8.81
C PRO A 75 8.83 3.68 9.69
N GLY A 76 8.36 2.51 10.13
CA GLY A 76 7.11 2.36 10.88
C GLY A 76 5.85 2.26 10.02
N GLN A 77 5.98 2.22 8.70
CA GLN A 77 4.90 1.98 7.76
C GLN A 77 5.08 0.60 7.12
N LEU A 78 4.07 -0.26 7.22
CA LEU A 78 4.08 -1.55 6.53
C LEU A 78 3.66 -1.34 5.08
N ILE A 79 4.53 -1.64 4.13
CA ILE A 79 4.20 -1.66 2.70
C ILE A 79 4.06 -3.11 2.24
N ALA A 80 2.97 -3.41 1.55
CA ALA A 80 2.67 -4.72 1.00
C ALA A 80 2.50 -4.62 -0.51
N TYR A 81 3.51 -5.05 -1.27
CA TYR A 81 3.47 -5.10 -2.73
C TYR A 81 2.87 -6.40 -3.22
N THR A 82 1.80 -6.30 -4.00
CA THR A 82 1.06 -7.42 -4.57
C THR A 82 1.46 -7.65 -6.02
N LEU A 83 2.46 -8.51 -6.23
CA LEU A 83 2.91 -8.95 -7.55
C LEU A 83 2.09 -10.17 -7.99
N PHE A 84 0.89 -9.94 -8.52
CA PHE A 84 -0.11 -10.98 -8.78
C PHE A 84 -0.57 -11.01 -10.25
N ASP A 85 -0.81 -12.20 -10.79
CA ASP A 85 -1.46 -12.38 -12.10
C ASP A 85 -2.99 -12.35 -11.95
N LEU A 86 -3.60 -11.24 -12.34
CA LEU A 86 -5.05 -11.04 -12.25
C LEU A 86 -5.82 -11.92 -13.23
N LYS A 87 -5.23 -12.28 -14.38
CA LYS A 87 -5.86 -13.19 -15.34
C LYS A 87 -5.95 -14.60 -14.76
N ARG A 88 -4.87 -15.08 -14.13
CA ARG A 88 -4.86 -16.38 -13.45
C ARG A 88 -5.84 -16.43 -12.28
N MET A 89 -5.97 -15.32 -11.55
CA MET A 89 -6.97 -15.17 -10.50
C MET A 89 -8.40 -14.98 -11.02
N ASN A 90 -8.58 -14.77 -12.33
CA ASN A 90 -9.86 -14.44 -12.96
C ASN A 90 -10.58 -13.24 -12.29
N ILE A 91 -9.83 -12.19 -11.95
CA ILE A 91 -10.36 -10.96 -11.35
C ILE A 91 -9.94 -9.70 -12.12
N GLY A 92 -10.76 -8.65 -12.02
CA GLY A 92 -10.38 -7.31 -12.49
C GLY A 92 -9.61 -6.52 -11.43
N VAL A 93 -9.00 -5.40 -11.84
CA VAL A 93 -8.26 -4.50 -10.94
C VAL A 93 -9.12 -3.98 -9.77
N ARG A 94 -10.40 -3.68 -10.01
CA ARG A 94 -11.32 -3.20 -8.95
C ARG A 94 -11.56 -4.24 -7.86
N GLU A 95 -11.68 -5.51 -8.25
CA GLU A 95 -11.85 -6.61 -7.31
C GLU A 95 -10.56 -6.84 -6.51
N MET A 96 -9.39 -6.75 -7.16
CA MET A 96 -8.09 -6.80 -6.45
C MET A 96 -7.98 -5.68 -5.41
N VAL A 97 -8.29 -4.42 -5.80
CA VAL A 97 -8.34 -3.28 -4.88
C VAL A 97 -9.26 -3.56 -3.70
N SER A 98 -10.49 -4.04 -3.96
CA SER A 98 -11.46 -4.34 -2.90
C SER A 98 -10.96 -5.43 -1.94
N ARG A 99 -10.31 -6.48 -2.46
CA ARG A 99 -9.73 -7.56 -1.63
C ARG A 99 -8.62 -7.05 -0.74
N ILE A 100 -7.74 -6.20 -1.27
CA ILE A 100 -6.66 -5.57 -0.50
C ILE A 100 -7.23 -4.69 0.61
N GLU A 101 -8.18 -3.82 0.29
CA GLU A 101 -8.84 -2.94 1.29
C GLU A 101 -9.54 -3.76 2.38
N LYS A 102 -10.29 -4.80 2.00
CA LYS A 102 -10.94 -5.72 2.95
C LYS A 102 -9.94 -6.45 3.84
N SER A 103 -8.71 -6.68 3.37
CA SER A 103 -7.66 -7.31 4.18
C SER A 103 -7.23 -6.40 5.32
N VAL A 104 -7.03 -5.12 5.04
CA VAL A 104 -6.73 -4.12 6.06
C VAL A 104 -7.91 -3.91 7.00
N ILE A 105 -9.13 -3.81 6.46
CA ILE A 105 -10.35 -3.67 7.28
C ILE A 105 -10.50 -4.87 8.24
N SER A 106 -10.26 -6.10 7.76
CA SER A 106 -10.35 -7.30 8.62
C SER A 106 -9.25 -7.29 9.71
N MET A 107 -8.04 -6.87 9.37
CA MET A 107 -6.96 -6.70 10.35
C MET A 107 -7.33 -5.67 11.43
N LEU A 108 -7.94 -4.54 11.04
CA LEU A 108 -8.36 -3.49 11.98
C LEU A 108 -9.56 -3.93 12.84
N ASP A 109 -10.48 -4.71 12.28
CA ASP A 109 -11.64 -5.26 13.00
C ASP A 109 -11.20 -6.20 14.14
N GLU A 110 -10.14 -7.01 13.94
CA GLU A 110 -9.53 -7.84 15.00
C GLU A 110 -8.98 -7.01 16.17
N LEU A 111 -8.66 -5.74 15.95
CA LEU A 111 -8.22 -4.79 16.98
C LEU A 111 -9.39 -3.99 17.58
N GLY A 112 -10.62 -4.21 17.13
CA GLY A 112 -11.80 -3.43 17.52
C GLY A 112 -11.89 -2.06 16.85
N ILE A 113 -11.14 -1.83 15.77
CA ILE A 113 -11.11 -0.56 15.04
C ILE A 113 -12.07 -0.62 13.85
N ILE A 114 -13.10 0.22 13.86
CA ILE A 114 -14.06 0.32 12.76
C ILE A 114 -13.44 1.11 11.61
N ALA A 115 -13.13 0.42 10.51
CA ALA A 115 -12.53 1.01 9.32
C ALA A 115 -13.35 0.75 8.05
N ASN A 116 -13.26 1.67 7.08
CA ASN A 116 -14.03 1.60 5.85
C ASN A 116 -13.17 1.91 4.62
N ALA A 117 -13.54 1.32 3.49
CA ALA A 117 -13.03 1.68 2.17
C ALA A 117 -13.91 2.76 1.54
N ARG A 118 -13.37 3.47 0.55
CA ARG A 118 -14.08 4.53 -0.18
C ARG A 118 -13.98 4.33 -1.68
N ALA A 119 -15.13 4.34 -2.37
CA ALA A 119 -15.19 4.13 -3.82
C ALA A 119 -14.53 5.26 -4.64
N ASP A 120 -14.53 6.48 -4.09
CA ASP A 120 -13.98 7.69 -4.72
C ASP A 120 -12.50 7.94 -4.40
N ALA A 121 -11.98 7.28 -3.36
CA ALA A 121 -10.61 7.49 -2.88
C ALA A 121 -10.03 6.17 -2.31
N PRO A 122 -9.35 5.35 -3.14
CA PRO A 122 -8.80 4.07 -2.71
C PRO A 122 -7.92 4.16 -1.46
N GLY A 123 -8.03 3.15 -0.60
CA GLY A 123 -7.42 3.12 0.72
C GLY A 123 -8.42 2.80 1.83
N VAL A 124 -7.93 2.82 3.07
CA VAL A 124 -8.73 2.50 4.26
C VAL A 124 -8.70 3.66 5.25
N TYR A 125 -9.86 3.91 5.86
CA TYR A 125 -10.12 5.09 6.67
C TYR A 125 -10.77 4.71 8.00
N VAL A 126 -10.39 5.41 9.07
CA VAL A 126 -11.00 5.36 10.40
C VAL A 126 -11.53 6.76 10.68
N GLU A 127 -12.84 6.90 10.92
CA GLU A 127 -13.47 8.22 11.14
C GLU A 127 -13.10 9.26 10.07
N GLN A 128 -13.08 8.85 8.80
CA GLN A 128 -12.67 9.66 7.63
C GLN A 128 -11.18 9.99 7.51
N ARG A 129 -10.35 9.60 8.47
CA ARG A 129 -8.91 9.79 8.48
C ARG A 129 -8.22 8.58 7.85
N LYS A 130 -7.22 8.81 7.02
CA LYS A 130 -6.57 7.74 6.24
C LYS A 130 -5.54 7.00 7.09
N ILE A 131 -5.70 5.68 7.20
CA ILE A 131 -4.73 4.79 7.87
C ILE A 131 -3.95 3.92 6.88
N ALA A 132 -4.52 3.65 5.70
CA ALA A 132 -3.84 2.94 4.63
C ALA A 132 -4.06 3.58 3.26
N SER A 133 -3.00 3.63 2.46
CA SER A 133 -3.02 4.08 1.07
C SER A 133 -2.91 2.90 0.12
N LEU A 134 -3.57 2.97 -1.03
CA LEU A 134 -3.53 1.90 -2.03
C LEU A 134 -3.29 2.48 -3.42
N GLY A 135 -2.31 1.94 -4.13
CA GLY A 135 -2.02 2.27 -5.52
C GLY A 135 -1.42 1.07 -6.23
N LEU A 136 -2.11 0.59 -7.27
CA LEU A 136 -1.63 -0.51 -8.12
C LEU A 136 -1.19 0.00 -9.50
N ARG A 137 -0.36 -0.80 -10.15
CA ARG A 137 -0.12 -0.73 -11.60
C ARG A 137 -0.44 -2.09 -12.20
N VAL A 138 -1.17 -2.11 -13.31
CA VAL A 138 -1.44 -3.33 -14.09
C VAL A 138 -0.66 -3.27 -15.41
N LYS A 139 0.08 -4.34 -15.71
CA LYS A 139 0.81 -4.51 -16.97
C LYS A 139 0.66 -5.97 -17.42
N GLN A 140 0.28 -6.17 -18.69
CA GLN A 140 0.09 -7.50 -19.30
C GLN A 140 -0.89 -8.46 -18.60
N GLY A 141 -1.71 -7.97 -17.68
CA GLY A 141 -2.67 -8.77 -16.90
C GLY A 141 -2.20 -9.11 -15.48
N ALA A 142 -0.98 -8.72 -15.12
CA ALA A 142 -0.48 -8.81 -13.75
C ALA A 142 -0.42 -7.42 -13.10
N CYS A 143 -0.56 -7.36 -11.78
CA CYS A 143 -0.39 -6.14 -10.99
C CYS A 143 0.90 -6.17 -10.17
N TYR A 144 1.39 -4.97 -9.83
CA TYR A 144 2.43 -4.69 -8.83
C TYR A 144 2.15 -3.33 -8.20
N HIS A 145 3.05 -2.87 -7.32
CA HIS A 145 2.74 -1.96 -6.21
C HIS A 145 1.72 -2.62 -5.27
N GLY A 146 0.97 -1.84 -4.49
CA GLY A 146 0.11 -2.44 -3.48
C GLY A 146 -0.46 -1.42 -2.53
N LEU A 147 -0.25 -1.66 -1.25
CA LEU A 147 -0.78 -0.82 -0.18
C LEU A 147 0.30 -0.46 0.84
N SER A 148 0.06 0.60 1.58
CA SER A 148 0.83 0.97 2.77
C SER A 148 -0.09 1.17 3.97
N ILE A 149 0.24 0.58 5.13
CA ILE A 149 -0.47 0.72 6.41
C ILE A 149 0.44 1.47 7.37
N ASN A 150 -0.08 2.54 7.97
CA ASN A 150 0.67 3.29 8.96
C ASN A 150 0.59 2.58 10.33
N ILE A 151 1.70 2.03 10.80
CA ILE A 151 1.75 1.26 12.06
C ILE A 151 2.19 2.16 13.22
N SER A 152 3.42 2.65 13.15
CA SER A 152 4.03 3.52 14.16
C SER A 152 5.11 4.36 13.46
N MET A 153 4.69 5.35 12.68
CA MET A 153 5.58 6.15 11.82
C MET A 153 5.57 7.63 12.18
N ASP A 154 6.59 8.36 11.74
CA ASP A 154 6.50 9.83 11.74
C ASP A 154 5.51 10.28 10.66
N LEU A 155 4.39 10.88 11.08
CA LEU A 155 3.36 11.41 10.20
C LEU A 155 3.64 12.84 9.73
N THR A 156 4.63 13.53 10.32
CA THR A 156 4.98 14.92 9.98
C THR A 156 5.16 15.14 8.47
N PRO A 157 5.83 14.25 7.72
CA PRO A 157 6.01 14.44 6.28
C PRO A 157 4.72 14.44 5.45
N PHE A 158 3.60 13.90 5.96
CA PHE A 158 2.32 14.04 5.27
C PHE A 158 1.81 15.48 5.23
N SER A 159 2.25 16.34 6.17
CA SER A 159 1.93 17.79 6.14
C SER A 159 2.66 18.55 5.02
N TYR A 160 3.69 17.94 4.41
CA TYR A 160 4.50 18.54 3.35
C TYR A 160 3.91 18.30 1.95
N ILE A 161 2.79 17.58 1.88
CA ILE A 161 2.10 17.21 0.65
C ILE A 161 0.59 17.38 0.82
N ASN A 162 -0.14 17.39 -0.30
CA ASN A 162 -1.58 17.15 -0.30
C ASN A 162 -1.81 15.67 -0.64
N PRO A 163 -1.93 14.77 0.36
CA PRO A 163 -1.98 13.34 0.11
C PRO A 163 -3.20 12.98 -0.73
N CYS A 164 -3.00 12.15 -1.76
CA CYS A 164 -4.03 11.81 -2.74
C CYS A 164 -4.67 13.02 -3.46
N GLY A 165 -4.06 14.21 -3.39
CA GLY A 165 -4.53 15.48 -3.95
C GLY A 165 -5.66 16.16 -3.17
N TYR A 166 -5.98 15.69 -1.96
CA TYR A 166 -6.97 16.31 -1.08
C TYR A 166 -6.27 17.18 -0.05
N GLN A 167 -6.53 18.48 -0.08
CA GLN A 167 -6.04 19.39 0.95
C GLN A 167 -6.74 19.10 2.28
N GLY A 168 -5.97 19.00 3.36
CA GLY A 168 -6.49 18.77 4.71
C GLY A 168 -6.95 17.35 5.02
N MET A 169 -6.64 16.37 4.16
CA MET A 169 -6.85 14.95 4.49
C MET A 169 -5.95 14.55 5.65
N GLU A 170 -6.55 14.23 6.79
CA GLU A 170 -5.83 13.74 7.96
C GLU A 170 -5.36 12.30 7.71
N VAL A 171 -4.09 12.05 8.04
CA VAL A 171 -3.46 10.74 7.98
C VAL A 171 -3.09 10.34 9.40
N ILE A 172 -3.39 9.10 9.76
CA ILE A 172 -3.21 8.54 11.10
C ILE A 172 -2.44 7.23 11.03
N ASP A 173 -1.98 6.73 12.18
CA ASP A 173 -1.35 5.42 12.33
C ASP A 173 -1.99 4.64 13.48
N LEU A 174 -1.68 3.35 13.59
CA LEU A 174 -2.19 2.49 14.66
C LEU A 174 -1.75 2.97 16.05
N LYS A 175 -0.51 3.43 16.17
CA LYS A 175 0.02 3.95 17.44
C LYS A 175 -0.79 5.15 17.94
N GLY A 176 -1.15 6.09 17.07
CA GLY A 176 -2.00 7.23 17.41
C GLY A 176 -3.43 6.85 17.81
N LEU A 177 -3.89 5.66 17.41
CA LEU A 177 -5.16 5.08 17.87
C LEU A 177 -5.04 4.30 19.19
N GLY A 178 -3.86 4.30 19.83
CA GLY A 178 -3.61 3.59 21.09
C GLY A 178 -3.22 2.13 20.93
N HIS A 179 -2.90 1.68 19.71
CA HIS A 179 -2.45 0.32 19.42
C HIS A 179 -0.95 0.31 19.13
N ASP A 180 -0.15 -0.01 20.15
CA ASP A 180 1.28 -0.19 19.99
C ASP A 180 1.58 -1.62 19.50
N MET A 181 2.04 -1.73 18.26
CA MET A 181 2.35 -2.99 17.60
C MET A 181 3.74 -2.93 16.99
N THR A 182 4.49 -4.01 17.16
CA THR A 182 5.74 -4.22 16.42
C THR A 182 5.44 -4.46 14.93
N MET A 183 6.39 -4.12 14.05
CA MET A 183 6.26 -4.40 12.62
C MET A 183 5.98 -5.89 12.35
N SER A 184 6.62 -6.80 13.10
CA SER A 184 6.39 -8.24 12.96
C SER A 184 4.96 -8.65 13.30
N GLN A 185 4.37 -8.10 14.38
CA GLN A 185 2.96 -8.35 14.70
C GLN A 185 2.03 -7.81 13.61
N ALA A 186 2.31 -6.61 13.10
CA ALA A 186 1.53 -6.01 12.02
C ALA A 186 1.59 -6.85 10.73
N GLN A 187 2.78 -7.31 10.33
CA GLN A 187 2.97 -8.21 9.20
C GLN A 187 2.20 -9.52 9.39
N GLN A 188 2.28 -10.16 10.56
CA GLN A 188 1.60 -11.43 10.84
C GLN A 188 0.08 -11.29 10.73
N GLN A 189 -0.50 -10.28 11.38
CA GLN A 189 -1.95 -10.02 11.31
C GLN A 189 -2.39 -9.70 9.88
N PHE A 190 -1.65 -8.82 9.19
CA PHE A 190 -1.96 -8.47 7.81
C PHE A 190 -1.89 -9.69 6.88
N ILE A 191 -0.86 -10.54 6.99
CA ILE A 191 -0.73 -11.77 6.17
C ILE A 191 -1.94 -12.68 6.39
N SER A 192 -2.38 -12.87 7.64
CA SER A 192 -3.55 -13.69 7.98
C SER A 192 -4.82 -13.18 7.29
N ALA A 193 -5.11 -11.89 7.46
CA ALA A 193 -6.26 -11.24 6.84
C ALA A 193 -6.17 -11.28 5.30
N PHE A 194 -4.99 -11.00 4.75
CA PHE A 194 -4.73 -10.98 3.31
C PHE A 194 -4.95 -12.34 2.65
N LYS A 195 -4.40 -13.42 3.25
CA LYS A 195 -4.63 -14.79 2.76
C LYS A 195 -6.11 -15.14 2.71
N THR A 196 -6.85 -14.73 3.73
CA THR A 196 -8.30 -14.97 3.82
C THR A 196 -9.07 -14.24 2.72
N GLN A 197 -8.71 -12.99 2.38
CA GLN A 197 -9.40 -12.27 1.29
C GLN A 197 -8.97 -12.75 -0.10
N MET A 198 -7.73 -13.20 -0.27
CA MET A 198 -7.23 -13.70 -1.56
C MET A 198 -7.73 -15.10 -1.90
N SER A 199 -8.08 -15.93 -0.92
CA SER A 199 -8.63 -17.28 -1.15
C SER A 199 -10.13 -17.31 -1.50
N LYS A 200 -10.85 -16.20 -1.31
CA LYS A 200 -12.28 -16.13 -1.63
C LYS A 200 -12.51 -16.34 -3.12
N VAL A 201 -13.44 -17.25 -3.45
CA VAL A 201 -13.89 -17.48 -4.83
C VAL A 201 -14.74 -16.29 -5.27
N ASN A 202 -14.59 -15.85 -6.52
CA ASN A 202 -15.48 -14.85 -7.10
C ASN A 202 -16.91 -15.41 -7.10
N LYS A 203 -17.85 -14.68 -6.48
CA LYS A 203 -19.28 -15.00 -6.57
C LYS A 203 -19.82 -14.59 -7.94
#